data_AF-A0A521KZI8-F1
#
_entry.id   AF-A0A521KZI8-F1
#
_cell.length_a   1.000
_cell.length_b   1.000
_cell.length_c   1.000
_cell.angle_alpha   90.00
_cell.angle_beta   90.00
_cell.angle_gamma   90.00
#
_symmetry.space_group_name_H-M   'P 1'
#
loop_
_entity.id
_entity.type
_entity.pdbx_description
1 polymer ?
#
loop_
_entity_poly.entity_id
_entity_poly.type
_entity_poly.pdbx_seq_one_letter_code
_entity_poly.pdbx_strand_id
1 'polypeptide(L)'
;MGTLCNQLPHWSKVRESMPLLRIQKVMPLEGFRLRLTLTDGSVVERDVSDLLAGPIFDPIRSDAARFREVRVEEGSVAWPNGADLCPDVLIWGGPPPREPRTPPKELHLEAKTAGA
;
A
#
# COMPACT_ATOMS: atom_id res chain seq x y z
N MET A 1 47.96 -21.37 19.85
CA MET A 1 46.76 -22.23 19.92
C MET A 1 45.58 -21.37 20.36
N GLY A 2 44.55 -21.26 19.51
CA GLY A 2 43.19 -20.85 19.88
C GLY A 2 42.92 -19.36 20.04
N THR A 3 42.54 -18.68 18.95
CA THR A 3 41.96 -17.33 18.94
C THR A 3 40.56 -17.34 19.59
N LEU A 4 40.29 -16.26 20.34
CA LEU A 4 39.01 -15.83 20.93
C LEU A 4 37.78 -16.08 20.03
N CYS A 5 36.65 -16.51 20.60
CA CYS A 5 35.33 -16.02 20.16
C CYS A 5 34.25 -16.17 21.24
N ASN A 6 33.48 -15.11 21.38
CA ASN A 6 32.57 -14.77 22.47
C ASN A 6 31.24 -15.53 22.35
N GLN A 7 30.83 -16.17 23.44
CA GLN A 7 29.56 -16.92 23.55
C GLN A 7 28.40 -15.94 23.80
N LEU A 8 27.72 -15.52 22.73
CA LEU A 8 26.35 -14.98 22.77
C LEU A 8 25.59 -15.57 21.57
N PRO A 9 24.40 -16.17 21.75
CA PRO A 9 23.62 -16.66 20.62
C PRO A 9 23.25 -15.48 19.71
N HIS A 10 23.72 -15.54 18.46
CA HIS A 10 23.56 -14.55 17.39
C HIS A 10 22.10 -14.09 17.23
N TRP A 11 21.76 -12.92 17.80
CA TRP A 11 20.50 -12.21 17.50
C TRP A 11 20.72 -10.99 16.57
N SER A 12 21.87 -10.89 15.91
CA SER A 12 22.35 -9.61 15.34
C SER A 12 22.21 -9.43 13.83
N LYS A 13 21.14 -9.91 13.15
CA LYS A 13 21.01 -9.52 11.71
C LYS A 13 19.67 -9.47 10.99
N VAL A 14 18.50 -9.62 11.63
CA VAL A 14 17.22 -9.28 10.97
C VAL A 14 16.19 -8.76 11.98
N ARG A 15 16.54 -7.72 12.73
CA ARG A 15 15.57 -6.96 13.54
C ARG A 15 15.61 -5.46 13.27
N GLU A 16 16.49 -5.00 12.37
CA GLU A 16 16.38 -3.70 11.73
C GLU A 16 15.22 -3.72 10.73
N SER A 17 14.13 -3.06 11.12
CA SER A 17 13.43 -2.13 10.23
C SER A 17 12.85 -2.75 8.95
N MET A 18 11.85 -3.62 9.06
CA MET A 18 10.90 -3.73 7.94
C MET A 18 10.07 -2.44 7.95
N PRO A 19 10.22 -1.55 6.95
CA PRO A 19 9.36 -0.38 6.87
C PRO A 19 7.92 -0.87 6.70
N LEU A 20 6.98 -0.26 7.44
CA LEU A 20 5.56 -0.38 7.11
C LEU A 20 5.42 -0.09 5.61
N LEU A 21 4.86 -1.03 4.85
CA LEU A 21 4.65 -0.83 3.42
C LEU A 21 3.81 0.43 3.24
N ARG A 22 4.33 1.38 2.48
CA ARG A 22 3.65 2.63 2.17
C ARG A 22 3.32 2.69 0.69
N ILE A 23 2.34 3.51 0.35
CA ILE A 23 1.98 3.79 -1.02
C ILE A 23 2.97 4.84 -1.55
N GLN A 24 3.65 4.53 -2.65
CA GLN A 24 4.54 5.46 -3.37
C GLN A 24 3.86 6.13 -4.55
N LYS A 25 2.96 5.40 -5.23
CA LYS A 25 2.22 5.92 -6.38
C LYS A 25 0.78 5.44 -6.34
N VAL A 26 -0.12 6.28 -6.84
CA VAL A 26 -1.54 5.97 -7.05
C VAL A 26 -1.91 6.30 -8.49
N MET A 27 -2.69 5.43 -9.12
CA MET A 27 -3.31 5.67 -10.41
C MET A 27 -4.81 5.36 -10.30
N PRO A 28 -5.70 6.35 -10.54
CA PRO A 28 -7.13 6.10 -10.59
C PRO A 28 -7.50 5.30 -11.85
N LEU A 29 -8.32 4.28 -11.65
CA LEU A 29 -8.91 3.45 -12.70
C LEU A 29 -10.42 3.67 -12.77
N GLU A 30 -11.07 3.07 -13.76
CA GLU A 30 -12.53 3.12 -13.87
C GLU A 30 -13.22 2.29 -12.78
N GLY A 31 -14.43 2.74 -12.40
CA GLY A 31 -15.26 2.07 -11.41
C GLY A 31 -14.74 2.20 -9.98
N PHE A 32 -14.26 3.38 -9.57
CA PHE A 32 -13.72 3.64 -8.22
C PHE A 32 -12.59 2.70 -7.81
N ARG A 33 -11.79 2.24 -8.78
CA ARG A 33 -10.62 1.42 -8.51
C ARG A 33 -9.35 2.27 -8.46
N LEU A 34 -8.42 1.89 -7.60
CA LEU A 34 -7.10 2.49 -7.49
C LEU A 34 -6.03 1.43 -7.71
N ARG A 35 -5.05 1.76 -8.54
CA ARG A 35 -3.81 1.00 -8.67
C ARG A 35 -2.72 1.69 -7.84
N LEU A 36 -2.22 0.97 -6.85
CA LEU A 36 -1.27 1.44 -5.85
C LEU A 36 0.07 0.77 -6.10
N THR A 37 1.15 1.55 -6.17
CA THR A 37 2.52 1.01 -6.14
C THR A 37 3.08 1.22 -4.74
N LEU A 38 3.54 0.14 -4.12
CA LEU A 38 4.08 0.13 -2.77
C LEU A 38 5.59 0.37 -2.77
N THR A 39 6.13 0.68 -1.59
CA THR A 39 7.57 0.92 -1.38
C THR A 39 8.48 -0.26 -1.71
N ASP A 40 7.98 -1.49 -1.72
CA ASP A 40 8.71 -2.70 -2.11
C ASP A 40 8.64 -2.99 -3.63
N GLY A 41 7.94 -2.14 -4.39
CA GLY A 41 7.69 -2.33 -5.82
C GLY A 41 6.46 -3.17 -6.13
N SER A 42 5.78 -3.72 -5.13
CA SER A 42 4.51 -4.44 -5.32
C SER A 42 3.43 -3.50 -5.83
N VAL A 43 2.52 -4.02 -6.65
CA VAL A 43 1.41 -3.26 -7.21
C VAL A 43 0.10 -3.88 -6.77
N VAL A 44 -0.73 -3.12 -6.04
CA VAL A 44 -2.04 -3.55 -5.54
C VAL A 44 -3.12 -2.80 -6.30
N GLU A 45 -4.10 -3.50 -6.88
CA GLU A 45 -5.34 -2.88 -7.36
C GLU A 45 -6.45 -3.10 -6.34
N ARG A 46 -7.15 -2.03 -5.96
CA ARG A 46 -8.28 -2.10 -5.03
C ARG A 46 -9.48 -1.37 -5.56
N ASP A 47 -10.63 -2.01 -5.43
CA ASP A 47 -11.91 -1.32 -5.43
C ASP A 47 -12.07 -0.59 -4.11
N VAL A 48 -12.32 0.72 -4.19
CA VAL A 48 -12.55 1.56 -3.02
C VAL A 48 -13.99 2.07 -2.96
N SER A 49 -14.91 1.59 -3.83
CA SER A 49 -16.31 2.01 -3.86
C SER A 49 -16.96 1.97 -2.47
N ASP A 50 -16.69 0.90 -1.74
CA ASP A 50 -17.26 0.64 -0.41
C ASP A 50 -16.55 1.44 0.70
N LEU A 51 -15.31 1.89 0.44
CA LEU A 51 -14.52 2.71 1.35
C LEU A 51 -14.84 4.21 1.21
N LEU A 52 -15.37 4.63 0.06
CA LEU A 52 -15.82 6.00 -0.20
C LEU A 52 -17.19 6.27 0.48
N ALA A 53 -17.26 6.06 1.79
CA ALA A 53 -18.49 6.18 2.57
C ALA A 53 -18.50 7.46 3.43
N GLY A 54 -19.59 8.23 3.35
CA GLY A 54 -19.81 9.42 4.17
C GLY A 54 -19.70 10.74 3.40
N PRO A 55 -20.13 11.85 4.02
CA PRO A 55 -20.36 13.12 3.33
C PRO A 55 -19.11 13.76 2.72
N ILE A 56 -17.92 13.44 3.25
CA ILE A 56 -16.65 13.94 2.69
C ILE A 56 -16.32 13.26 1.34
N PHE A 57 -16.84 12.05 1.09
CA PHE A 57 -16.62 11.29 -0.14
C PHE A 57 -17.75 11.44 -1.17
N ASP A 58 -18.91 11.98 -0.79
CA ASP A 58 -20.02 12.27 -1.71
C ASP A 58 -19.61 13.03 -2.99
N PRO A 59 -18.82 14.12 -2.93
CA PRO A 59 -18.38 14.82 -4.14
C PRO A 59 -17.42 13.97 -4.99
N ILE A 60 -16.63 13.09 -4.36
CA ILE A 60 -15.70 12.17 -5.04
C ILE A 60 -16.47 11.07 -5.78
N ARG A 61 -17.53 10.55 -5.17
CA ARG A 61 -18.42 9.54 -5.78
C ARG A 61 -19.30 10.10 -6.89
N SER A 62 -19.73 11.35 -6.75
CA SER A 62 -20.66 11.96 -7.70
C SER A 62 -19.95 12.47 -8.97
N ASP A 63 -18.64 12.71 -8.89
CA ASP A 63 -17.85 13.26 -9.98
C ASP A 63 -16.56 12.47 -10.20
N ALA A 64 -16.49 11.77 -11.34
CA ALA A 64 -15.32 11.00 -11.71
C ALA A 64 -14.06 11.87 -11.95
N ALA A 65 -14.19 13.17 -12.24
CA ALA A 65 -13.06 14.08 -12.31
C ALA A 65 -12.45 14.28 -10.91
N ARG A 66 -13.29 14.46 -9.88
CA ARG A 66 -12.86 14.56 -8.48
C ARG A 66 -12.18 13.28 -8.01
N PHE A 67 -12.72 12.12 -8.35
CA PHE A 67 -12.04 10.85 -8.07
C PHE A 67 -10.63 10.78 -8.66
N ARG A 68 -10.43 11.32 -9.87
CA ARG A 68 -9.12 11.33 -10.54
C ARG A 68 -8.12 12.33 -9.98
N GLU A 69 -8.54 13.25 -9.11
CA GLU A 69 -7.64 14.17 -8.39
C GLU A 69 -6.86 13.49 -7.25
N VAL A 70 -7.03 12.17 -7.10
CA VAL A 70 -6.35 11.34 -6.12
C VAL A 70 -4.82 11.48 -6.18
N ARG A 71 -4.18 11.60 -5.02
CA ARG A 71 -2.73 11.74 -4.88
C ARG A 71 -2.21 10.94 -3.70
N VAL A 72 -0.90 10.68 -3.69
CA VAL A 72 -0.22 10.12 -2.51
C VAL A 72 0.19 11.25 -1.58
N GLU A 73 -0.15 11.14 -0.30
CA GLU A 73 0.24 12.08 0.75
C GLU A 73 0.69 11.28 1.98
N GLU A 74 1.90 11.52 2.48
CA GLU A 74 2.48 10.83 3.67
C GLU A 74 2.49 9.28 3.59
N GLY A 75 2.40 8.70 2.39
CA GLY A 75 2.32 7.25 2.18
C GLY A 75 0.90 6.67 2.18
N SER A 76 -0.10 7.55 2.25
CA SER A 76 -1.54 7.28 2.16
C SER A 76 -2.10 7.84 0.84
N VAL A 77 -3.35 7.52 0.54
CA VAL A 77 -4.08 8.12 -0.58
C VAL A 77 -4.96 9.26 -0.08
N ALA A 78 -4.93 10.40 -0.75
CA ALA A 78 -5.73 11.57 -0.39
C ALA A 78 -6.30 12.31 -1.61
N TRP A 79 -7.32 13.13 -1.38
CA TRP A 79 -7.94 14.02 -2.35
C TRP A 79 -7.86 15.49 -1.90
N PRO A 80 -7.97 16.47 -2.83
CA PRO A 80 -7.83 17.89 -2.50
C PRO A 80 -8.86 18.44 -1.52
N ASN A 81 -10.00 17.77 -1.36
CA ASN A 81 -11.03 18.13 -0.39
C ASN A 81 -10.71 17.69 1.05
N GLY A 82 -9.53 17.09 1.28
CA GLY A 82 -9.08 16.62 2.59
C GLY A 82 -9.56 15.21 2.93
N ALA A 83 -10.21 14.50 2.00
CA ALA A 83 -10.54 13.09 2.18
C ALA A 83 -9.27 12.24 2.02
N ASP A 84 -9.09 11.24 2.88
CA ASP A 84 -7.97 10.30 2.81
C ASP A 84 -8.42 8.86 3.05
N LEU A 85 -7.63 7.91 2.54
CA LEU A 85 -7.77 6.49 2.80
C LEU A 85 -6.47 5.95 3.38
N CYS A 86 -6.58 5.31 4.55
CA CYS A 86 -5.46 4.71 5.26
C CYS A 86 -4.79 3.63 4.40
N PRO A 87 -3.45 3.61 4.32
CA PRO A 87 -2.71 2.63 3.55
C PRO A 87 -2.90 1.22 4.10
N ASP A 88 -3.13 1.08 5.42
CA ASP A 88 -3.39 -0.22 6.04
C ASP A 88 -4.65 -0.87 5.46
N VAL A 89 -5.73 -0.10 5.31
CA VAL A 89 -6.99 -0.58 4.73
C VAL A 89 -6.80 -0.92 3.26
N LEU A 90 -6.07 -0.09 2.52
CA LEU A 90 -5.82 -0.30 1.10
C LEU A 90 -4.90 -1.51 0.81
N ILE A 91 -3.90 -1.75 1.67
CA ILE A 91 -2.95 -2.85 1.49
C ILE A 91 -3.52 -4.15 2.06
N TRP A 92 -4.07 -4.12 3.28
CA TRP A 92 -4.41 -5.31 4.07
C TRP A 92 -5.91 -5.56 4.24
N GLY A 93 -6.78 -4.63 3.83
CA GLY A 93 -8.22 -4.71 4.12
C GLY A 93 -8.56 -4.48 5.60
N GLY A 94 -7.64 -3.88 6.37
CA GLY A 94 -7.75 -3.74 7.81
C GLY A 94 -6.40 -3.43 8.47
N PRO A 95 -6.24 -3.62 9.80
CA PRO A 95 -4.95 -3.45 10.44
C PRO A 95 -3.90 -4.40 9.84
N PRO A 96 -2.63 -3.98 9.75
CA PRO A 96 -1.59 -4.83 9.19
C PRO A 96 -1.48 -6.12 9.99
N PRO A 97 -1.26 -7.28 9.33
CA PRO A 97 -1.03 -8.52 10.04
C PRO A 97 0.21 -8.39 10.93
N ARG A 98 0.21 -9.08 12.07
CA ARG A 98 1.35 -9.12 13.00
C ARG A 98 2.67 -9.54 12.33
N GLU A 99 2.57 -10.19 11.18
CA GLU A 99 3.68 -10.53 10.31
C GLU A 99 3.35 -10.07 8.86
N PRO A 100 3.81 -8.88 8.42
CA PRO A 100 3.57 -8.36 7.07
C PRO A 100 4.36 -9.08 5.96
N ARG A 101 4.83 -10.31 6.23
CA ARG A 101 5.79 -11.08 5.41
C ARG A 101 5.28 -11.43 4.01
N THR A 102 3.99 -11.26 3.75
CA THR A 102 3.42 -11.57 2.44
C THR A 102 2.27 -10.61 2.19
N PRO A 103 2.37 -9.74 1.18
CA PRO A 103 1.25 -8.87 0.84
C PRO A 103 0.07 -9.78 0.38
N PRO A 104 -1.20 -9.40 0.64
CA PRO A 104 -2.32 -10.33 0.54
C PRO A 104 -2.48 -10.87 -0.88
N LYS A 105 -2.73 -12.18 -0.99
CA LYS A 105 -2.69 -12.97 -2.25
C LYS A 105 -3.61 -12.49 -3.40
N GLU A 106 -4.47 -11.50 -3.22
CA GLU A 106 -5.17 -10.79 -4.31
C GLU A 106 -4.25 -9.82 -5.09
N LEU A 107 -3.00 -10.22 -5.28
CA LEU A 107 -1.89 -9.43 -5.85
C LEU A 107 -1.45 -9.95 -7.22
N HIS A 108 -2.33 -10.65 -7.91
CA HIS A 108 -2.07 -11.11 -9.26
C HIS A 108 -2.90 -10.31 -10.25
N LEU A 109 -2.32 -9.24 -10.78
CA LEU A 109 -2.61 -8.85 -12.16
C LEU A 109 -1.30 -8.60 -12.89
N GLU A 110 -0.83 -9.72 -13.47
CA GLU A 110 0.10 -9.86 -14.58
C GLU A 110 1.39 -9.02 -14.55
N ALA A 111 2.49 -9.74 -14.32
CA ALA A 111 3.80 -9.37 -14.83
C ALA A 111 3.66 -8.93 -16.30
N LYS A 112 3.89 -7.64 -16.58
CA LYS A 112 4.17 -7.21 -17.95
C LYS A 112 5.54 -7.76 -18.35
N THR A 113 5.51 -8.94 -18.96
CA THR A 113 6.50 -9.37 -19.94
C THR A 113 6.47 -8.40 -21.12
N ALA A 114 7.56 -7.70 -21.36
CA ALA A 114 7.97 -7.15 -22.66
C ALA A 114 9.44 -6.73 -22.50
N GLY A 115 10.46 -7.41 -23.02
CA GLY A 115 10.46 -8.41 -24.08
C GLY A 115 10.47 -7.77 -25.47
N ALA A 116 11.55 -7.05 -25.79
CA ALA A 116 12.23 -6.97 -27.10
C ALA A 116 13.37 -5.95 -27.03
#